data_AF-A0A397XK27-F1
#
_entry.id   AF-A0A397XK27-F1
#
_cell.length_a   1.000
_cell.length_b   1.000
_cell.length_c   1.000
_cell.angle_alpha   90.00
_cell.angle_beta   90.00
_cell.angle_gamma   90.00
#
_symmetry.space_group_name_H-M   'P 1'
#
loop_
_entity.id
_entity.type
_entity.pdbx_description
1 polymer ?
#
loop_
_entity_poly.entity_id
_entity_poly.type
_entity_poly.pdbx_seq_one_letter_code
_entity_poly.pdbx_strand_id
1 'polypeptide(L)'
;MFSSAPIPSLQRAAYTVLSTEPISRLAIVADGNASPSDESIIDQDSINVPSEEKLRLRDEISGMVEKLNYELLDTDLTAPERVQTFLAWSLLLSHVNSLPSLTQGRDRLVQYIERTANPLILDSLFQHIPLELYMAQSLKKKDAIGLSDLSGVASAAVLAITTGSSLSTVESLWPIDTGKMAALAGAIYGLMIRVLPAYVRGWFSEMRDRSASSSIEAFTRSWCSPSLIMNELSQIKKADFNDDSFSVSISKSANEVVATYTKDETGMDLVIRLPVSYPLRPVDVNCTKSIGISDAKQRKWLMSMLMFVRNQNGALAEAIRIWKRNSDKEFEGVEDCPICYSVIHTVNHSLPRRACVTCKYKFHKACLDKWFLTSHKKVCPLCQSPC
;
A
#
# COMPACT_ATOMS: atom_id res chain seq x y z
N MET A 1 -18.84 20.49 4.65
CA MET A 1 -18.58 19.63 3.46
C MET A 1 -19.72 18.65 3.21
N PHE A 2 -20.13 17.89 4.23
CA PHE A 2 -21.10 16.79 4.14
C PHE A 2 -22.54 17.19 4.54
N SER A 3 -23.02 18.34 4.04
CA SER A 3 -24.39 18.81 4.31
C SER A 3 -25.41 18.02 3.49
N SER A 4 -26.58 17.73 4.06
CA SER A 4 -27.71 17.14 3.32
C SER A 4 -28.24 18.05 2.20
N ALA A 5 -28.03 19.36 2.31
CA ALA A 5 -28.27 20.35 1.26
C ALA A 5 -26.92 20.99 0.85
N PRO A 6 -26.18 20.40 -0.10
CA PRO A 6 -24.85 20.87 -0.47
C PRO A 6 -24.92 22.17 -1.30
N ILE A 7 -24.10 23.16 -0.92
CA ILE A 7 -23.88 24.37 -1.71
C ILE A 7 -22.52 24.23 -2.41
N PRO A 8 -22.46 24.18 -3.76
CA PRO A 8 -21.23 23.91 -4.52
C PRO A 8 -20.01 24.76 -4.12
N SER A 9 -20.19 26.08 -4.02
CA SER A 9 -19.11 27.01 -3.66
C SER A 9 -18.57 26.75 -2.25
N LEU A 10 -19.45 26.44 -1.28
CA LEU A 10 -19.05 26.09 0.08
C LEU A 10 -18.41 24.71 0.16
N GLN A 11 -18.86 23.74 -0.63
CA GLN A 11 -18.22 22.42 -0.68
C GLN A 11 -16.81 22.51 -1.24
N ARG A 12 -16.61 23.25 -2.34
CA ARG A 12 -15.28 23.50 -2.90
C ARG A 12 -14.36 24.21 -1.91
N ALA A 13 -14.82 25.29 -1.30
CA ALA A 13 -14.04 26.03 -0.30
C ALA A 13 -13.69 25.14 0.91
N ALA A 14 -14.66 24.37 1.41
CA ALA A 14 -14.41 23.42 2.49
C ALA A 14 -13.39 22.35 2.09
N TYR A 15 -13.43 21.84 0.85
CA TYR A 15 -12.44 20.88 0.37
C TYR A 15 -11.02 21.42 0.37
N THR A 16 -10.83 22.62 -0.20
CA THR A 16 -9.50 23.25 -0.22
C THR A 16 -8.96 23.44 1.20
N VAL A 17 -9.79 23.90 2.14
CA VAL A 17 -9.38 24.08 3.54
C VAL A 17 -9.05 22.75 4.21
N LEU A 18 -9.91 21.73 4.06
CA LEU A 18 -9.76 20.44 4.74
C LEU A 18 -8.67 19.55 4.11
N SER A 19 -8.20 19.84 2.89
CA SER A 19 -7.10 19.12 2.24
C SER A 19 -5.72 19.75 2.48
N THR A 20 -5.64 20.90 3.15
CA THR A 20 -4.41 21.65 3.36
C THR A 20 -3.87 21.47 4.78
N GLU A 21 -2.56 21.27 4.94
CA GLU A 21 -1.91 21.21 6.26
C GLU A 21 -1.95 22.59 6.96
N PRO A 22 -2.10 22.66 8.30
CA PRO A 22 -2.20 21.53 9.24
C PRO A 22 -3.64 21.02 9.44
N ILE A 23 -4.63 21.56 8.71
CA ILE A 23 -6.05 21.29 8.90
C ILE A 23 -6.42 19.88 8.45
N SER A 24 -5.78 19.36 7.39
CA SER A 24 -5.95 17.98 6.90
C SER A 24 -5.88 16.93 7.99
N ARG A 25 -4.91 17.03 8.91
CA ARG A 25 -4.80 16.12 10.04
C ARG A 25 -6.02 16.18 10.95
N LEU A 26 -6.44 17.39 11.31
CA LEU A 26 -7.60 17.62 12.17
C LEU A 26 -8.91 17.23 11.49
N ALA A 27 -8.98 17.28 10.16
CA ALA A 27 -10.14 16.89 9.37
C ALA A 27 -10.37 15.37 9.36
N ILE A 28 -9.29 14.58 9.43
CA ILE A 28 -9.36 13.12 9.31
C ILE A 28 -9.38 12.43 10.67
N VAL A 29 -8.51 12.83 11.59
CA VAL A 29 -8.29 12.11 12.86
C VAL A 29 -9.01 12.84 14.01
N ALA A 30 -9.75 12.09 14.82
CA ALA A 30 -10.47 12.65 15.97
C ALA A 30 -9.51 13.10 17.11
N ASP A 31 -9.93 14.11 17.87
CA ASP A 31 -9.19 14.64 19.02
C ASP A 31 -9.01 13.55 20.10
N GLY A 32 -7.78 13.41 20.61
CA GLY A 32 -7.39 12.35 21.55
C GLY A 32 -6.37 11.34 21.01
N ASN A 33 -5.98 11.44 19.73
CA ASN A 33 -4.78 10.78 19.21
C ASN A 33 -3.59 11.72 19.37
N ALA A 34 -2.84 11.58 20.48
CA ALA A 34 -1.74 12.48 20.80
C ALA A 34 -0.69 12.50 19.67
N SER A 35 -0.08 13.67 19.46
CA SER A 35 1.02 13.87 18.51
C SER A 35 2.12 12.82 18.68
N PRO A 36 2.58 12.14 17.62
CA PRO A 36 3.92 11.60 17.66
C PRO A 36 4.83 12.83 17.57
N SER A 37 5.43 13.22 18.71
CA SER A 37 6.73 13.85 18.64
C SER A 37 7.61 12.97 17.74
N ASP A 38 8.35 13.60 16.83
CA ASP A 38 9.38 12.98 16.00
C ASP A 38 10.39 12.24 16.90
N GLU A 39 10.08 11.02 17.31
CA GLU A 39 11.09 10.09 17.82
C GLU A 39 11.77 9.48 16.59
N SER A 40 12.86 10.13 16.21
CA SER A 40 13.90 9.52 15.41
C SER A 40 14.29 8.17 16.05
N ILE A 41 14.57 7.20 15.19
CA ILE A 41 14.95 5.84 15.57
C ILE A 41 16.33 5.88 16.24
N ILE A 42 16.40 6.26 17.52
CA ILE A 42 17.59 6.10 18.35
C ILE A 42 17.14 5.65 19.74
N ASP A 43 17.59 4.44 20.08
CA ASP A 43 17.60 3.77 21.38
C ASP A 43 16.82 4.42 22.53
N GLN A 44 15.82 3.67 23.02
CA GLN A 44 15.60 3.56 24.46
C GLN A 44 14.85 2.27 24.82
N ASP A 45 15.60 1.33 25.41
CA ASP A 45 15.07 0.30 26.28
C ASP A 45 14.33 0.98 27.46
N SER A 46 13.02 1.19 27.31
CA SER A 46 12.15 1.47 28.45
C SER A 46 10.86 0.68 28.33
N ILE A 47 10.52 0.03 29.44
CA ILE A 47 9.31 -0.79 29.60
C ILE A 47 8.11 0.16 29.60
N ASN A 48 7.54 0.40 28.42
CA ASN A 48 6.18 0.89 28.29
C ASN A 48 5.42 -0.07 27.36
N VAL A 49 4.48 -0.80 27.95
CA VAL A 49 3.41 -1.43 27.19
C VAL A 49 2.69 -0.27 26.48
N PRO A 50 2.63 -0.22 25.14
CA PRO A 50 1.92 0.87 24.49
C PRO A 50 0.45 0.72 24.89
N SER A 51 -0.08 1.68 25.64
CA SER A 51 -1.52 1.88 25.70
C SER A 51 -2.00 2.03 24.25
N GLU A 52 -2.83 1.10 23.77
CA GLU A 52 -3.48 1.21 22.46
C GLU A 52 -4.39 2.45 22.49
N GLU A 53 -3.83 3.64 22.24
CA GLU A 53 -4.62 4.79 21.82
C GLU A 53 -5.30 4.38 20.51
N LYS A 54 -6.59 4.10 20.61
CA LYS A 54 -7.39 3.58 19.51
C LYS A 54 -7.54 4.69 18.48
N LEU A 55 -6.71 4.65 17.43
CA LEU A 55 -6.85 5.51 16.26
C LEU A 55 -8.31 5.49 15.80
N ARG A 56 -8.89 6.68 15.62
CA ARG A 56 -10.28 6.88 15.22
C ARG A 56 -10.36 8.00 14.20
N LEU A 57 -11.11 7.75 13.13
CA LEU A 57 -11.51 8.78 12.18
C LEU A 57 -12.60 9.66 12.80
N ARG A 58 -12.73 10.90 12.35
CA ARG A 58 -13.91 11.73 12.66
C ARG A 58 -15.18 11.02 12.20
N ASP A 59 -16.28 11.21 12.94
CA ASP A 59 -17.53 10.49 12.71
C ASP A 59 -18.06 10.66 11.27
N GLU A 60 -17.90 11.85 10.70
CA GLU A 60 -18.32 12.14 9.33
C GLU A 60 -17.51 11.33 8.30
N ILE A 61 -16.20 11.17 8.52
CA ILE A 61 -15.32 10.38 7.66
C ILE A 61 -15.53 8.88 7.90
N SER A 62 -15.64 8.44 9.16
CA SER A 62 -15.92 7.05 9.53
C SER A 62 -17.22 6.57 8.89
N GLY A 63 -18.28 7.40 8.85
CA GLY A 63 -19.53 7.07 8.17
C GLY A 63 -19.36 6.72 6.69
N MET A 64 -18.50 7.46 5.98
CA MET A 64 -18.28 7.32 4.53
C MET A 64 -17.16 6.33 4.16
N VAL A 65 -16.36 5.89 5.13
CA VAL A 65 -15.23 4.98 4.92
C VAL A 65 -15.54 3.58 5.46
N GLU A 66 -16.14 3.49 6.64
CA GLU A 66 -16.32 2.24 7.38
C GLU A 66 -17.77 1.72 7.29
N LYS A 67 -18.76 2.61 7.21
CA LYS A 67 -20.19 2.29 7.35
C LYS A 67 -21.00 2.51 6.07
N LEU A 68 -20.38 2.27 4.91
CA LEU A 68 -21.09 2.35 3.62
C LEU A 68 -22.22 1.31 3.55
N ASN A 69 -23.39 1.74 3.08
CA ASN A 69 -24.55 0.90 2.83
C ASN A 69 -24.57 0.45 1.36
N TYR A 70 -25.02 -0.78 1.10
CA TYR A 70 -25.21 -1.31 -0.27
C TYR A 70 -26.15 -0.45 -1.11
N GLU A 71 -27.12 0.23 -0.48
CA GLU A 71 -28.02 1.20 -1.14
C GLU A 71 -27.27 2.30 -1.91
N LEU A 72 -26.01 2.61 -1.55
CA LEU A 72 -25.17 3.55 -2.29
C LEU A 72 -25.02 3.14 -3.76
N LEU A 73 -24.96 1.83 -4.04
CA LEU A 73 -24.77 1.30 -5.40
C LEU A 73 -26.04 1.47 -6.26
N ASP A 74 -27.20 1.69 -5.64
CA ASP A 74 -28.49 1.86 -6.30
C ASP A 74 -28.86 3.33 -6.53
N THR A 75 -28.13 4.28 -5.93
CA THR A 75 -28.38 5.71 -6.14
C THR A 75 -27.90 6.18 -7.52
N ASP A 76 -28.48 7.29 -8.01
CA ASP A 76 -27.99 7.98 -9.19
C ASP A 76 -26.49 8.29 -9.09
N LEU A 77 -25.76 8.23 -10.21
CA LEU A 77 -24.32 8.50 -10.27
C LEU A 77 -23.97 9.91 -9.77
N THR A 78 -24.89 10.86 -9.90
CA THR A 78 -24.71 12.25 -9.44
C THR A 78 -25.33 12.52 -8.07
N ALA A 79 -25.83 11.48 -7.38
CA ALA A 79 -26.47 11.62 -6.07
C ALA A 79 -25.53 12.26 -5.03
N PRO A 80 -26.06 13.13 -4.14
CA PRO A 80 -25.26 13.79 -3.11
C PRO A 80 -24.48 12.81 -2.22
N GLU A 81 -25.01 11.63 -1.89
CA GLU A 81 -24.29 10.64 -1.06
C GLU A 81 -23.01 10.13 -1.75
N ARG A 82 -23.05 9.90 -3.06
CA ARG A 82 -21.87 9.48 -3.85
C ARG A 82 -20.82 10.58 -3.91
N VAL A 83 -21.24 11.81 -4.21
CA VAL A 83 -20.35 12.98 -4.24
C VAL A 83 -19.64 13.14 -2.90
N GLN A 84 -20.39 13.08 -1.80
CA GLN A 84 -19.83 13.22 -0.45
C GLN A 84 -18.87 12.08 -0.10
N THR A 85 -19.24 10.85 -0.42
CA THR A 85 -18.38 9.68 -0.22
C THR A 85 -17.05 9.82 -0.97
N PHE A 86 -17.10 10.23 -2.24
CA PHE A 86 -15.90 10.44 -3.05
C PHE A 86 -15.02 11.57 -2.50
N LEU A 87 -15.62 12.67 -2.05
CA LEU A 87 -14.87 13.76 -1.41
C LEU A 87 -14.21 13.32 -0.09
N ALA A 88 -14.89 12.51 0.74
CA ALA A 88 -14.33 11.98 1.97
C ALA A 88 -13.13 11.06 1.72
N TRP A 89 -13.25 10.13 0.77
CA TRP A 89 -12.14 9.27 0.34
C TRP A 89 -10.98 10.08 -0.25
N SER A 90 -11.28 11.11 -1.05
CA SER A 90 -10.30 12.01 -1.62
C SER A 90 -9.49 12.76 -0.54
N LEU A 91 -10.15 13.26 0.51
CA LEU A 91 -9.49 13.87 1.68
C LEU A 91 -8.63 12.85 2.43
N LEU A 92 -9.17 11.67 2.72
CA LEU A 92 -8.47 10.63 3.46
C LEU A 92 -7.19 10.20 2.74
N LEU A 93 -7.28 9.92 1.44
CA LEU A 93 -6.13 9.51 0.62
C LEU A 93 -5.08 10.61 0.51
N SER A 94 -5.52 11.87 0.38
CA SER A 94 -4.63 13.03 0.34
C SER A 94 -3.87 13.18 1.67
N HIS A 95 -4.54 12.99 2.81
CA HIS A 95 -3.88 13.00 4.13
C HIS A 95 -2.90 11.83 4.29
N VAL A 96 -3.29 10.59 3.94
CA VAL A 96 -2.37 9.45 4.03
C VAL A 96 -1.14 9.63 3.12
N ASN A 97 -1.31 10.28 1.96
CA ASN A 97 -0.21 10.59 1.06
C ASN A 97 0.65 11.78 1.53
N SER A 98 0.14 12.70 2.35
CA SER A 98 0.94 13.79 2.93
C SER A 98 1.86 13.32 4.06
N LEU A 99 1.51 12.20 4.71
CA LEU A 99 2.35 11.58 5.73
C LEU A 99 3.61 10.95 5.11
N PRO A 100 4.79 11.13 5.71
CA PRO A 100 6.01 10.51 5.20
C PRO A 100 5.91 8.97 5.20
N SER A 101 6.41 8.34 4.14
CA SER A 101 6.22 6.92 3.82
C SER A 101 6.76 5.93 4.86
N LEU A 102 7.65 6.37 5.76
CA LEU A 102 8.32 5.54 6.77
C LEU A 102 7.94 5.93 8.21
N THR A 103 6.85 6.66 8.40
CA THR A 103 6.40 7.05 9.74
C THR A 103 5.44 6.02 10.32
N GLN A 104 5.62 5.72 11.62
CA GLN A 104 4.70 4.85 12.35
C GLN A 104 3.25 5.36 12.29
N GLY A 105 3.06 6.68 12.24
CA GLY A 105 1.74 7.30 12.08
C GLY A 105 1.06 6.91 10.76
N ARG A 106 1.78 6.96 9.64
CA ARG A 106 1.27 6.52 8.34
C ARG A 106 0.92 5.04 8.36
N ASP A 107 1.82 4.19 8.84
CA ASP A 107 1.60 2.74 8.86
C ASP A 107 0.40 2.34 9.70
N ARG A 108 0.23 2.97 10.88
CA ARG A 108 -0.95 2.77 11.73
C ARG A 108 -2.25 3.16 11.02
N LEU A 109 -2.27 4.30 10.32
CA LEU A 109 -3.44 4.75 9.59
C LEU A 109 -3.77 3.86 8.40
N VAL A 110 -2.77 3.45 7.62
CA VAL A 110 -2.94 2.50 6.50
C VAL A 110 -3.49 1.17 7.00
N GLN A 111 -2.91 0.60 8.05
CA GLN A 111 -3.38 -0.67 8.64
C GLN A 111 -4.79 -0.55 9.22
N TYR A 112 -5.13 0.60 9.80
CA TYR A 112 -6.49 0.87 10.27
C TYR A 112 -7.47 0.83 9.10
N ILE A 113 -7.21 1.59 8.03
CA ILE A 113 -8.07 1.66 6.83
C ILE A 113 -8.20 0.27 6.20
N GLU A 114 -7.10 -0.47 6.03
CA GLU A 114 -7.11 -1.82 5.47
C GLU A 114 -8.00 -2.79 6.26
N ARG A 115 -8.16 -2.57 7.57
CA ARG A 115 -8.96 -3.44 8.46
C ARG A 115 -10.42 -3.01 8.56
N THR A 116 -10.72 -1.71 8.50
CA THR A 116 -12.04 -1.16 8.84
C THR A 116 -12.81 -0.62 7.65
N ALA A 117 -12.14 -0.25 6.56
CA ALA A 117 -12.80 0.34 5.42
C ALA A 117 -13.68 -0.66 4.66
N ASN A 118 -14.82 -0.18 4.18
CA ASN A 118 -15.78 -0.98 3.46
C ASN A 118 -15.40 -1.06 1.96
N PRO A 119 -15.24 -2.27 1.38
CA PRO A 119 -14.81 -2.43 -0.01
C PRO A 119 -15.79 -1.88 -1.04
N LEU A 120 -17.05 -1.59 -0.66
CA LEU A 120 -18.07 -1.03 -1.54
C LEU A 120 -17.67 0.27 -2.22
N ILE A 121 -16.72 1.02 -1.66
CA ILE A 121 -16.16 2.19 -2.34
C ILE A 121 -15.58 1.83 -3.71
N LEU A 122 -14.84 0.72 -3.82
CA LEU A 122 -14.22 0.31 -5.09
C LEU A 122 -15.29 -0.12 -6.10
N ASP A 123 -16.31 -0.85 -5.66
CA ASP A 123 -17.46 -1.20 -6.50
C ASP A 123 -18.18 0.05 -7.01
N SER A 124 -18.39 1.04 -6.11
CA SER A 124 -18.99 2.33 -6.46
C SER A 124 -18.13 3.09 -7.49
N LEU A 125 -16.81 3.17 -7.30
CA LEU A 125 -15.89 3.80 -8.27
C LEU A 125 -15.99 3.14 -9.65
N PHE A 126 -16.07 1.81 -9.71
CA PHE A 126 -16.16 1.09 -10.99
C PHE A 126 -17.55 1.10 -11.64
N GLN A 127 -18.62 1.53 -10.95
CA GLN A 127 -19.87 1.92 -11.62
C GLN A 127 -19.73 3.24 -12.42
N HIS A 128 -18.74 4.07 -12.08
CA HIS A 128 -18.45 5.32 -12.79
C HIS A 128 -17.41 5.18 -13.89
N ILE A 129 -16.51 4.19 -13.80
CA ILE A 129 -15.45 3.96 -14.77
C ILE A 129 -16.02 3.09 -15.90
N PRO A 130 -16.16 3.61 -17.14
CA PRO A 130 -16.86 2.90 -18.22
C PRO A 130 -15.97 1.82 -18.84
N LEU A 131 -15.79 0.70 -18.13
CA LEU A 131 -14.90 -0.40 -18.51
C LEU A 131 -15.36 -1.14 -19.78
N GLU A 132 -16.66 -1.16 -20.06
CA GLU A 132 -17.23 -1.82 -21.26
C GLU A 132 -16.68 -1.21 -22.57
N LEU A 133 -16.44 0.10 -22.56
CA LEU A 133 -15.89 0.82 -23.70
C LEU A 133 -14.43 0.44 -23.99
N TYR A 134 -13.67 0.06 -22.96
CA TYR A 134 -12.31 -0.43 -23.13
C TYR A 134 -12.28 -1.77 -23.87
N MET A 135 -13.18 -2.70 -23.53
CA MET A 135 -13.27 -4.00 -24.21
C MET A 135 -13.73 -3.83 -25.66
N ALA A 136 -14.65 -2.89 -25.93
CA ALA A 136 -15.13 -2.56 -27.27
C ALA A 136 -14.05 -1.93 -28.19
N GLN A 137 -12.98 -1.32 -27.64
CA GLN A 137 -11.85 -0.82 -28.44
C GLN A 137 -11.10 -1.95 -29.18
N SER A 138 -11.13 -3.18 -28.65
CA SER A 138 -10.56 -4.35 -29.33
C SER A 138 -11.43 -4.85 -30.51
N LEU A 139 -12.69 -4.41 -30.58
CA LEU A 139 -13.71 -4.82 -31.55
C LEU A 139 -14.34 -3.59 -32.24
N LYS A 140 -13.56 -2.89 -33.08
CA LYS A 140 -13.96 -1.85 -34.06
C LYS A 140 -15.21 -0.96 -33.74
N LYS A 141 -14.92 0.29 -33.34
CA LYS A 141 -15.55 1.60 -33.70
C LYS A 141 -17.09 1.75 -33.72
N LYS A 142 -17.64 2.46 -32.73
CA LYS A 142 -18.60 3.60 -32.86
C LYS A 142 -19.02 4.02 -31.45
N ASP A 143 -18.49 5.15 -30.97
CA ASP A 143 -19.14 6.09 -30.04
C ASP A 143 -18.10 7.10 -29.56
N ALA A 144 -18.03 8.25 -30.25
CA ALA A 144 -17.03 9.28 -29.99
C ALA A 144 -17.16 9.95 -28.61
N ILE A 145 -18.36 9.92 -28.02
CA ILE A 145 -18.67 10.53 -26.71
C ILE A 145 -18.08 9.66 -25.58
N GLY A 146 -18.39 8.36 -25.55
CA GLY A 146 -17.86 7.47 -24.51
C GLY A 146 -16.33 7.27 -24.57
N LEU A 147 -15.72 7.38 -25.76
CA LEU A 147 -14.26 7.35 -25.91
C LEU A 147 -13.58 8.56 -25.26
N SER A 148 -14.23 9.73 -25.27
CA SER A 148 -13.74 10.94 -24.58
C SER A 148 -13.81 10.76 -23.06
N ASP A 149 -14.90 10.15 -22.56
CA ASP A 149 -15.10 9.95 -21.13
C ASP A 149 -14.06 8.99 -20.54
N LEU A 150 -13.79 7.85 -21.20
CA LEU A 150 -12.74 6.92 -20.75
C LEU A 150 -11.34 7.55 -20.76
N SER A 151 -11.04 8.40 -21.76
CA SER A 151 -9.79 9.15 -21.82
C SER A 151 -9.64 10.15 -20.68
N GLY A 152 -10.74 10.84 -20.33
CA GLY A 152 -10.79 11.75 -19.18
C GLY A 152 -10.55 11.03 -17.86
N VAL A 153 -11.20 9.88 -17.66
CA VAL A 153 -11.02 9.01 -16.48
C VAL A 153 -9.58 8.51 -16.37
N ALA A 154 -9.02 8.00 -17.45
CA ALA A 154 -7.64 7.51 -17.49
C ALA A 154 -6.64 8.65 -17.19
N SER A 155 -6.85 9.82 -17.78
CA SER A 155 -6.02 11.01 -17.55
C SER A 155 -6.07 11.46 -16.09
N ALA A 156 -7.25 11.46 -15.48
CA ALA A 156 -7.43 11.81 -14.07
C ALA A 156 -6.74 10.79 -13.13
N ALA A 157 -6.84 9.49 -13.44
CA ALA A 157 -6.13 8.44 -12.70
C ALA A 157 -4.60 8.59 -12.80
N VAL A 158 -4.07 8.79 -14.02
CA VAL A 158 -2.63 9.00 -14.26
C VAL A 158 -2.12 10.24 -13.53
N LEU A 159 -2.85 11.35 -13.61
CA LEU A 159 -2.49 12.59 -12.96
C LEU A 159 -2.41 12.40 -11.44
N ALA A 160 -3.45 11.80 -10.85
CA ALA A 160 -3.51 11.50 -9.43
C ALA A 160 -2.35 10.60 -8.96
N ILE A 161 -2.02 9.56 -9.73
CA ILE A 161 -0.87 8.69 -9.45
C ILE A 161 0.44 9.48 -9.50
N THR A 162 0.59 10.39 -10.46
CA THR A 162 1.83 11.11 -10.70
C THR A 162 2.06 12.21 -9.66
N THR A 163 1.01 12.95 -9.32
CA THR A 163 1.08 14.08 -8.37
C THR A 163 0.87 13.64 -6.92
N GLY A 164 0.26 12.47 -6.69
CA GLY A 164 -0.21 12.07 -5.37
C GLY A 164 -1.39 12.91 -4.87
N SER A 165 -2.12 13.58 -5.77
CA SER A 165 -3.24 14.45 -5.42
C SER A 165 -4.37 14.39 -6.44
N SER A 166 -5.60 14.38 -5.94
CA SER A 166 -6.85 14.50 -6.72
C SER A 166 -7.39 15.94 -6.73
N LEU A 167 -6.67 16.91 -6.13
CA LEU A 167 -7.15 18.28 -5.91
C LEU A 167 -7.63 18.95 -7.21
N SER A 168 -6.87 18.85 -8.30
CA SER A 168 -7.26 19.43 -9.60
C SER A 168 -8.58 18.87 -10.13
N THR A 169 -8.82 17.58 -9.93
CA THR A 169 -10.07 16.92 -10.33
C THR A 169 -11.23 17.38 -9.46
N VAL A 170 -11.00 17.53 -8.16
CA VAL A 170 -12.03 18.05 -7.24
C VAL A 170 -12.36 19.52 -7.51
N GLU A 171 -11.37 20.35 -7.82
CA GLU A 171 -11.59 21.78 -8.13
C GLU A 171 -12.48 22.02 -9.36
N SER A 172 -12.44 21.08 -10.30
CA SER A 172 -13.24 21.09 -11.53
C SER A 172 -14.57 20.33 -11.42
N LEU A 173 -14.87 19.73 -10.26
CA LEU A 173 -16.02 18.83 -10.05
C LEU A 173 -17.39 19.50 -10.26
N TRP A 174 -17.51 20.81 -10.04
CA TRP A 174 -18.78 21.53 -10.13
C TRP A 174 -18.96 22.28 -11.47
N PRO A 175 -20.19 22.43 -12.00
CA PRO A 175 -21.42 21.73 -11.58
C PRO A 175 -21.27 20.20 -11.74
N ILE A 176 -21.97 19.45 -10.89
CA ILE A 176 -21.89 17.98 -10.86
C ILE A 176 -22.51 17.42 -12.14
N ASP A 177 -21.75 16.59 -12.84
CA ASP A 177 -22.18 15.81 -13.99
C ASP A 177 -21.49 14.43 -13.98
N THR A 178 -22.01 13.50 -14.77
CA THR A 178 -21.55 12.11 -14.82
C THR A 178 -20.09 11.99 -15.28
N GLY A 179 -19.66 12.82 -16.23
CA GLY A 179 -18.30 12.81 -16.76
C GLY A 179 -17.26 13.27 -15.72
N LYS A 180 -17.57 14.34 -14.98
CA LYS A 180 -16.72 14.80 -13.86
C LYS A 180 -16.68 13.83 -12.70
N MET A 181 -17.81 13.20 -12.39
CA MET A 181 -17.86 12.13 -11.39
C MET A 181 -17.01 10.93 -11.82
N ALA A 182 -17.04 10.57 -13.11
CA ALA A 182 -16.16 9.53 -13.65
C ALA A 182 -14.68 9.91 -13.57
N ALA A 183 -14.32 11.15 -13.92
CA ALA A 183 -12.95 11.65 -13.77
C ALA A 183 -12.48 11.61 -12.30
N LEU A 184 -13.35 12.02 -11.36
CA LEU A 184 -13.08 11.92 -9.93
C LEU A 184 -12.92 10.46 -9.48
N ALA A 185 -13.76 9.54 -9.97
CA ALA A 185 -13.63 8.12 -9.67
C ALA A 185 -12.28 7.56 -10.15
N GLY A 186 -11.85 7.93 -11.36
CA GLY A 186 -10.53 7.59 -11.89
C GLY A 186 -9.39 8.14 -11.01
N ALA A 187 -9.47 9.41 -10.61
CA ALA A 187 -8.48 10.03 -9.73
C ALA A 187 -8.40 9.34 -8.35
N ILE A 188 -9.55 9.03 -7.73
CA ILE A 188 -9.61 8.32 -6.45
C ILE A 188 -9.05 6.92 -6.59
N TYR A 189 -9.43 6.16 -7.64
CA TYR A 189 -8.87 4.84 -7.90
C TYR A 189 -7.34 4.90 -8.05
N GLY A 190 -6.84 5.87 -8.83
CA GLY A 190 -5.41 6.13 -9.02
C GLY A 190 -4.68 6.43 -7.71
N LEU A 191 -5.27 7.26 -6.82
CA LEU A 191 -4.72 7.49 -5.48
C LEU A 191 -4.78 6.24 -4.60
N MET A 192 -5.88 5.48 -4.63
CA MET A 192 -6.04 4.26 -3.82
C MET A 192 -4.98 3.23 -4.15
N ILE A 193 -4.73 2.93 -5.42
CA ILE A 193 -3.68 1.96 -5.81
C ILE A 193 -2.27 2.47 -5.53
N ARG A 194 -2.05 3.78 -5.47
CA ARG A 194 -0.77 4.38 -5.08
C ARG A 194 -0.55 4.30 -3.57
N VAL A 195 -1.57 4.64 -2.78
CA VAL A 195 -1.46 4.89 -1.33
C VAL A 195 -1.82 3.66 -0.50
N LEU A 196 -2.81 2.90 -0.95
CA LEU A 196 -3.39 1.72 -0.28
C LEU A 196 -3.38 0.47 -1.21
N PRO A 197 -2.23 0.08 -1.79
CA PRO A 197 -2.19 -1.00 -2.78
C PRO A 197 -2.64 -2.36 -2.20
N ALA A 198 -2.42 -2.64 -0.91
CA ALA A 198 -2.88 -3.88 -0.28
C ALA A 198 -4.41 -3.93 -0.12
N TYR A 199 -5.05 -2.81 0.23
CA TYR A 199 -6.50 -2.72 0.30
C TYR A 199 -7.14 -3.05 -1.05
N VAL A 200 -6.65 -2.43 -2.13
CA VAL A 200 -7.17 -2.68 -3.48
C VAL A 200 -6.90 -4.12 -3.94
N ARG A 201 -5.72 -4.68 -3.63
CA ARG A 201 -5.43 -6.11 -3.90
C ARG A 201 -6.39 -7.04 -3.17
N GLY A 202 -6.71 -6.75 -1.91
CA GLY A 202 -7.65 -7.53 -1.11
C GLY A 202 -9.02 -7.60 -1.81
N TRP A 203 -9.61 -6.45 -2.08
CA TRP A 203 -10.87 -6.35 -2.83
C TRP A 203 -10.80 -7.05 -4.19
N PHE A 204 -9.76 -6.80 -4.99
CA PHE A 204 -9.61 -7.40 -6.32
C PHE A 204 -9.52 -8.94 -6.25
N SER A 205 -8.86 -9.48 -5.22
CA SER A 205 -8.70 -10.93 -5.03
C SER A 205 -9.99 -11.66 -4.67
N GLU A 206 -10.96 -10.95 -4.08
CA GLU A 206 -12.25 -11.48 -3.65
C GLU A 206 -13.34 -11.37 -4.74
N MET A 207 -13.04 -10.67 -5.85
CA MET A 207 -13.97 -10.52 -6.97
C MET A 207 -14.35 -11.86 -7.60
N ARG A 208 -15.66 -12.12 -7.67
CA ARG A 208 -16.22 -13.32 -8.30
C ARG A 208 -16.45 -13.16 -9.80
N ASP A 209 -16.80 -11.95 -10.24
CA ASP A 209 -17.03 -11.66 -11.65
C ASP A 209 -15.70 -11.62 -12.43
N ARG A 210 -15.49 -12.65 -13.26
CA ARG A 210 -14.31 -12.81 -14.10
C ARG A 210 -14.23 -11.80 -15.23
N SER A 211 -15.38 -11.34 -15.75
CA SER A 211 -15.41 -10.33 -16.79
C SER A 211 -14.99 -8.98 -16.22
N ALA A 212 -15.64 -8.55 -15.14
CA ALA A 212 -15.32 -7.29 -14.48
C ALA A 212 -13.86 -7.24 -14.01
N SER A 213 -13.38 -8.29 -13.33
CA SER A 213 -11.98 -8.37 -12.89
C SER A 213 -10.98 -8.30 -14.05
N SER A 214 -11.29 -8.92 -15.20
CA SER A 214 -10.44 -8.82 -16.40
C SER A 214 -10.41 -7.40 -16.97
N SER A 215 -11.55 -6.72 -17.02
CA SER A 215 -11.62 -5.33 -17.51
C SER A 215 -10.90 -4.36 -16.58
N ILE A 216 -11.02 -4.52 -15.26
CA ILE A 216 -10.29 -3.74 -14.25
C ILE A 216 -8.78 -3.96 -14.37
N GLU A 217 -8.34 -5.21 -14.52
CA GLU A 217 -6.93 -5.55 -14.69
C GLU A 217 -6.36 -4.92 -15.96
N ALA A 218 -7.11 -4.94 -17.06
CA ALA A 218 -6.69 -4.35 -18.31
C ALA A 218 -6.63 -2.81 -18.26
N PHE A 219 -7.63 -2.16 -17.66
CA PHE A 219 -7.60 -0.71 -17.41
C PHE A 219 -6.38 -0.31 -16.57
N THR A 220 -6.12 -1.04 -15.48
CA THR A 220 -5.01 -0.78 -14.57
C THR A 220 -3.67 -0.96 -15.27
N ARG A 221 -3.51 -2.07 -16.00
CA ARG A 221 -2.31 -2.36 -16.81
C ARG A 221 -2.01 -1.26 -17.83
N SER A 222 -3.02 -0.76 -18.52
CA SER A 222 -2.84 0.23 -19.59
C SER A 222 -2.52 1.62 -19.06
N TRP A 223 -3.22 2.08 -18.03
CA TRP A 223 -3.20 3.49 -17.63
C TRP A 223 -2.54 3.74 -16.29
N CYS A 224 -2.66 2.82 -15.35
CA CYS A 224 -2.21 3.05 -13.97
C CYS A 224 -0.81 2.49 -13.70
N SER A 225 -0.59 1.22 -14.06
CA SER A 225 0.64 0.48 -13.78
C SER A 225 1.91 1.15 -14.32
N PRO A 226 1.95 1.73 -15.54
CA PRO A 226 3.17 2.35 -16.05
C PRO A 226 3.72 3.46 -15.15
N SER A 227 2.85 4.36 -14.67
CA SER A 227 3.23 5.46 -13.78
C SER A 227 3.66 4.97 -12.40
N LEU A 228 2.99 3.95 -11.86
CA LEU A 228 3.36 3.33 -10.58
C LEU A 228 4.73 2.65 -10.65
N ILE A 229 4.95 1.82 -11.68
CA ILE A 229 6.23 1.13 -11.89
C ILE A 229 7.36 2.15 -12.08
N MET A 230 7.14 3.17 -12.91
CA MET A 230 8.12 4.24 -13.11
C MET A 230 8.48 4.94 -11.79
N ASN A 231 7.50 5.20 -10.93
CA ASN A 231 7.72 5.79 -9.62
C ASN A 231 8.58 4.89 -8.73
N GLU A 232 8.26 3.60 -8.61
CA GLU A 232 9.05 2.63 -7.84
C GLU A 232 10.50 2.55 -8.32
N LEU A 233 10.71 2.36 -9.62
CA LEU A 233 12.04 2.26 -10.21
C LEU A 233 12.83 3.58 -10.04
N SER A 234 12.16 4.72 -10.09
CA SER A 234 12.76 6.03 -9.82
C SER A 234 13.19 6.18 -8.36
N GLN A 235 12.37 5.73 -7.41
CA GLN A 235 12.72 5.74 -5.99
C GLN A 235 13.90 4.82 -5.68
N ILE A 236 13.95 3.63 -6.29
CA ILE A 236 15.10 2.71 -6.16
C ILE A 236 16.35 3.35 -6.76
N LYS A 237 16.26 4.01 -7.92
CA LYS A 237 17.41 4.70 -8.51
C LYS A 237 17.93 5.85 -7.64
N LYS A 238 17.04 6.56 -6.95
CA LYS A 238 17.38 7.65 -6.03
C LYS A 238 17.89 7.15 -4.68
N ALA A 239 17.51 5.93 -4.29
CA ALA A 239 18.02 5.30 -3.10
C ALA A 239 19.51 5.06 -3.27
N ASP A 240 20.31 5.78 -2.52
CA ASP A 240 21.74 5.53 -2.47
C ASP A 240 21.99 4.18 -1.77
N PHE A 241 22.64 3.28 -2.49
CA PHE A 241 23.04 1.95 -2.02
C PHE A 241 24.56 1.77 -2.04
N ASN A 242 25.35 2.86 -2.11
CA ASN A 242 26.80 2.84 -2.20
C ASN A 242 27.44 1.96 -1.11
N ASP A 243 27.96 0.80 -1.53
CA ASP A 243 28.68 -0.16 -0.69
C ASP A 243 29.45 -1.12 -1.61
N ASP A 244 30.72 -1.39 -1.34
CA ASP A 244 31.54 -2.27 -2.17
C ASP A 244 31.01 -3.71 -2.24
N SER A 245 30.28 -4.13 -1.20
CA SER A 245 29.63 -5.44 -1.11
C SER A 245 28.24 -5.48 -1.74
N PHE A 246 27.72 -4.36 -2.26
CA PHE A 246 26.34 -4.27 -2.72
C PHE A 246 26.15 -3.40 -3.96
N SER A 247 25.42 -3.91 -4.95
CA SER A 247 25.05 -3.14 -6.14
C SER A 247 23.61 -3.36 -6.54
N VAL A 248 23.00 -2.35 -7.18
CA VAL A 248 21.62 -2.42 -7.68
C VAL A 248 21.61 -1.99 -9.14
N SER A 249 21.04 -2.85 -10.00
CA SER A 249 20.82 -2.58 -11.41
C SER A 249 19.32 -2.59 -11.73
N ILE A 250 18.90 -1.73 -12.66
CA ILE A 250 17.49 -1.52 -12.99
C ILE A 250 17.29 -1.68 -14.50
N SER A 251 16.40 -2.59 -14.88
CA SER A 251 15.95 -2.78 -16.26
C SER A 251 14.53 -2.24 -16.42
N LYS A 252 14.41 -1.04 -17.00
CA LYS A 252 13.11 -0.38 -17.23
C LYS A 252 12.25 -1.14 -18.24
N SER A 253 12.84 -1.76 -19.26
CA SER A 253 12.10 -2.50 -20.28
C SER A 253 11.52 -3.81 -19.76
N ALA A 254 12.18 -4.43 -18.77
CA ALA A 254 11.73 -5.66 -18.14
C ALA A 254 10.91 -5.43 -16.85
N ASN A 255 10.75 -4.18 -16.41
CA ASN A 255 10.24 -3.83 -15.08
C ASN A 255 10.94 -4.60 -13.96
N GLU A 256 12.26 -4.74 -14.08
CA GLU A 256 13.09 -5.62 -13.23
C GLU A 256 14.16 -4.82 -12.50
N VAL A 257 14.42 -5.22 -11.25
CA VAL A 257 15.51 -4.73 -10.41
C VAL A 257 16.32 -5.93 -9.95
N VAL A 258 17.64 -5.85 -10.11
CA VAL A 258 18.57 -6.88 -9.62
C VAL A 258 19.49 -6.23 -8.59
N ALA A 259 19.39 -6.70 -7.35
CA ALA A 259 20.28 -6.31 -6.27
C ALA A 259 21.27 -7.45 -5.99
N THR A 260 22.56 -7.16 -6.11
CA THR A 260 23.66 -8.12 -5.97
C THR A 260 24.43 -7.83 -4.70
N TYR A 261 24.49 -8.83 -3.80
CA TYR A 261 25.29 -8.80 -2.57
C TYR A 261 26.51 -9.71 -2.75
N THR A 262 27.71 -9.26 -2.38
CA THR A 262 28.96 -10.04 -2.47
C THR A 262 29.85 -9.82 -1.24
N LYS A 263 30.23 -10.89 -0.55
CA LYS A 263 31.14 -10.86 0.60
C LYS A 263 31.98 -12.14 0.67
N ASP A 264 33.30 -12.01 0.83
CA ASP A 264 34.25 -13.13 1.00
C ASP A 264 34.06 -14.25 -0.04
N GLU A 265 34.03 -13.88 -1.34
CA GLU A 265 33.77 -14.77 -2.50
C GLU A 265 32.37 -15.41 -2.58
N THR A 266 31.54 -15.24 -1.55
CA THR A 266 30.12 -15.60 -1.59
C THR A 266 29.30 -14.47 -2.19
N GLY A 267 28.29 -14.82 -2.99
CA GLY A 267 27.50 -13.81 -3.69
C GLY A 267 26.07 -14.25 -3.94
N MET A 268 25.14 -13.31 -3.81
CA MET A 268 23.72 -13.52 -4.02
C MET A 268 23.09 -12.43 -4.89
N ASP A 269 22.29 -12.85 -5.87
CA ASP A 269 21.44 -11.95 -6.64
C ASP A 269 19.99 -12.07 -6.18
N LEU A 270 19.39 -10.94 -5.82
CA LEU A 270 17.97 -10.76 -5.61
C LEU A 270 17.34 -10.10 -6.84
N VAL A 271 16.41 -10.78 -7.48
CA VAL A 271 15.70 -10.31 -8.67
C VAL A 271 14.26 -9.98 -8.29
N ILE A 272 13.83 -8.74 -8.53
CA ILE A 272 12.48 -8.23 -8.26
C ILE A 272 11.87 -7.79 -9.58
N ARG A 273 10.73 -8.38 -9.97
CA ARG A 273 10.01 -8.03 -11.21
C ARG A 273 8.61 -7.51 -10.89
N LEU A 274 8.34 -6.27 -11.29
CA LEU A 274 7.00 -5.70 -11.16
C LEU A 274 6.10 -6.24 -12.30
N PRO A 275 4.92 -6.78 -11.98
CA PRO A 275 4.00 -7.26 -13.00
C PRO A 275 3.44 -6.10 -13.81
N VAL A 276 3.06 -6.38 -15.04
CA VAL A 276 2.44 -5.39 -15.96
C VAL A 276 1.12 -4.82 -15.43
N SER A 277 0.43 -5.53 -14.54
CA SER A 277 -0.78 -5.07 -13.83
C SER A 277 -0.49 -4.68 -12.36
N TYR A 278 0.73 -4.23 -12.05
CA TYR A 278 1.09 -3.71 -10.73
C TYR A 278 0.13 -2.57 -10.30
N PRO A 279 -0.43 -2.57 -9.08
CA PRO A 279 -0.12 -3.46 -7.96
C PRO A 279 -1.13 -4.59 -7.75
N LEU A 280 -2.05 -4.86 -8.70
CA LEU A 280 -3.10 -5.87 -8.56
C LEU A 280 -2.53 -7.29 -8.45
N ARG A 281 -1.46 -7.55 -9.22
CA ARG A 281 -0.70 -8.80 -9.15
C ARG A 281 0.50 -8.63 -8.20
N PRO A 282 0.92 -9.69 -7.49
CA PRO A 282 2.08 -9.63 -6.63
C PRO A 282 3.36 -9.42 -7.44
N VAL A 283 4.32 -8.75 -6.82
CA VAL A 283 5.69 -8.62 -7.34
C VAL A 283 6.35 -9.99 -7.33
N ASP A 284 6.97 -10.36 -8.45
CA ASP A 284 7.74 -11.61 -8.54
C ASP A 284 9.14 -11.38 -7.95
N VAL A 285 9.57 -12.30 -7.10
CA VAL A 285 10.83 -12.21 -6.36
C VAL A 285 11.56 -13.54 -6.54
N ASN A 286 12.81 -13.47 -6.97
CA ASN A 286 13.63 -14.65 -7.18
C ASN A 286 15.06 -14.43 -6.68
N CYS A 287 15.78 -15.52 -6.44
CA CYS A 287 17.17 -15.52 -6.02
C CYS A 287 17.95 -16.45 -6.95
N THR A 288 18.74 -15.91 -7.89
CA THR A 288 19.24 -16.66 -9.06
C THR A 288 20.72 -17.00 -9.02
N LYS A 289 21.54 -16.18 -8.34
CA LYS A 289 22.96 -16.43 -8.14
C LYS A 289 23.19 -16.71 -6.66
N SER A 290 23.86 -17.82 -6.36
CA SER A 290 24.16 -18.26 -4.98
C SER A 290 25.53 -18.93 -4.95
N ILE A 291 26.58 -18.13 -5.10
CA ILE A 291 27.96 -18.63 -4.99
C ILE A 291 28.28 -18.81 -3.51
N GLY A 292 28.65 -20.02 -3.09
CA GLY A 292 29.00 -20.33 -1.70
C GLY A 292 27.82 -20.34 -0.72
N ILE A 293 26.57 -20.39 -1.20
CA ILE A 293 25.36 -20.40 -0.38
C ILE A 293 24.62 -21.73 -0.58
N SER A 294 24.18 -22.37 0.50
CA SER A 294 23.41 -23.62 0.43
C SER A 294 21.96 -23.39 -0.03
N ASP A 295 21.35 -24.37 -0.69
CA ASP A 295 19.95 -24.31 -1.15
C ASP A 295 18.95 -24.01 -0.02
N ALA A 296 19.24 -24.49 1.20
CA ALA A 296 18.40 -24.22 2.36
C ALA A 296 18.45 -22.75 2.76
N LYS A 297 19.65 -22.15 2.74
CA LYS A 297 19.86 -20.73 3.04
C LYS A 297 19.25 -19.84 1.95
N GLN A 298 19.41 -20.21 0.68
CA GLN A 298 18.77 -19.52 -0.45
C GLN A 298 17.23 -19.54 -0.36
N ARG A 299 16.61 -20.69 -0.07
CA ARG A 299 15.15 -20.79 0.09
C ARG A 299 14.64 -19.94 1.24
N LYS A 300 15.33 -19.94 2.36
CA LYS A 300 15.01 -19.14 3.54
C LYS A 300 15.07 -17.64 3.24
N TRP A 301 16.11 -17.20 2.53
CA TRP A 301 16.26 -15.82 2.08
C TRP A 301 15.16 -15.39 1.12
N LEU A 302 14.79 -16.26 0.17
CA LEU A 302 13.68 -16.02 -0.73
C LEU A 302 12.35 -15.87 0.04
N MET A 303 12.06 -16.74 1.01
CA MET A 303 10.84 -16.66 1.82
C MET A 303 10.79 -15.37 2.65
N SER A 304 11.91 -15.03 3.30
CA SER A 304 12.07 -13.76 4.00
C SER A 304 11.76 -12.60 3.07
N MET A 305 12.37 -12.55 1.88
CA MET A 305 12.18 -11.44 0.94
C MET A 305 10.77 -11.36 0.34
N LEU A 306 10.13 -12.50 0.02
CA LEU A 306 8.72 -12.53 -0.39
C LEU A 306 7.81 -11.92 0.67
N MET A 307 8.06 -12.22 1.95
CA MET A 307 7.34 -11.60 3.07
C MET A 307 7.60 -10.10 3.16
N PHE A 308 8.84 -9.65 2.98
CA PHE A 308 9.18 -8.23 2.96
C PHE A 308 8.48 -7.48 1.83
N VAL A 309 8.66 -7.90 0.59
CA VAL A 309 8.10 -7.21 -0.59
C VAL A 309 6.59 -7.15 -0.51
N ARG A 310 5.94 -8.22 -0.05
CA ARG A 310 4.48 -8.25 0.15
C ARG A 310 4.01 -7.27 1.23
N ASN A 311 4.76 -7.12 2.31
CA ASN A 311 4.39 -6.27 3.45
C ASN A 311 4.76 -4.79 3.25
N GLN A 312 5.70 -4.47 2.36
CA GLN A 312 6.21 -3.11 2.17
C GLN A 312 5.30 -2.24 1.29
N ASN A 313 4.12 -2.71 0.85
CA ASN A 313 3.05 -1.89 0.26
C ASN A 313 3.50 -0.83 -0.77
N GLY A 314 4.49 -1.12 -1.62
CA GLY A 314 5.06 -0.16 -2.58
C GLY A 314 6.25 0.66 -2.09
N ALA A 315 7.00 0.16 -1.11
CA ALA A 315 8.28 0.70 -0.68
C ALA A 315 9.43 -0.24 -1.07
N LEU A 316 9.59 -0.54 -2.37
CA LEU A 316 10.58 -1.52 -2.84
C LEU A 316 12.03 -1.13 -2.52
N ALA A 317 12.35 0.16 -2.57
CA ALA A 317 13.68 0.64 -2.18
C ALA A 317 14.01 0.30 -0.72
N GLU A 318 13.04 0.42 0.18
CA GLU A 318 13.23 0.08 1.59
C GLU A 318 13.33 -1.45 1.79
N ALA A 319 12.53 -2.22 1.05
CA ALA A 319 12.65 -3.67 1.04
C ALA A 319 14.07 -4.13 0.65
N ILE A 320 14.69 -3.49 -0.36
CA ILE A 320 16.07 -3.76 -0.78
C ILE A 320 17.07 -3.36 0.31
N ARG A 321 16.90 -2.20 0.99
CA ARG A 321 17.78 -1.79 2.10
C ARG A 321 17.72 -2.76 3.26
N ILE A 322 16.52 -3.18 3.65
CA ILE A 322 16.36 -4.13 4.75
C ILE A 322 16.95 -5.49 4.36
N TRP A 323 16.78 -5.93 3.11
CA TRP A 323 17.43 -7.14 2.62
C TRP A 323 18.95 -7.07 2.75
N LYS A 324 19.60 -5.98 2.29
CA LYS A 324 21.05 -5.77 2.50
C LYS A 324 21.44 -5.88 3.97
N ARG A 325 20.76 -5.12 4.84
CA ARG A 325 21.04 -5.10 6.28
C ARG A 325 20.84 -6.46 6.94
N ASN A 326 19.85 -7.23 6.47
CA ASN A 326 19.59 -8.59 6.93
C ASN A 326 20.72 -9.55 6.50
N SER A 327 21.18 -9.44 5.25
CA SER A 327 22.33 -10.18 4.74
C SER A 327 23.58 -9.85 5.56
N ASP A 328 23.88 -8.56 5.80
CA ASP A 328 25.02 -8.12 6.62
C ASP A 328 25.01 -8.78 8.01
N LYS A 329 23.88 -8.73 8.71
CA LYS A 329 23.73 -9.32 10.06
C LYS A 329 23.87 -10.85 10.06
N GLU A 330 23.40 -11.51 9.01
CA GLU A 330 23.55 -12.95 8.90
C GLU A 330 25.01 -13.35 8.64
N PHE A 331 25.76 -12.57 7.86
CA PHE A 331 27.21 -12.76 7.71
C PHE A 331 28.01 -12.41 8.97
N GLU A 332 27.49 -11.54 9.85
CA GLU A 332 28.02 -11.32 11.21
C GLU A 332 27.72 -12.49 12.16
N GLY A 333 26.98 -13.51 11.72
CA GLY A 333 26.64 -14.69 12.52
C GLY A 333 25.42 -14.52 13.42
N VAL A 334 24.60 -13.49 13.19
CA VAL A 334 23.34 -13.32 13.94
C VAL A 334 22.31 -14.31 13.41
N GLU A 335 21.82 -15.17 14.30
CA GLU A 335 20.73 -16.11 13.99
C GLU A 335 19.44 -15.35 13.64
N ASP A 336 18.72 -15.85 12.66
CA ASP A 336 17.42 -15.36 12.25
C ASP A 336 16.29 -15.88 13.15
N CYS A 337 15.12 -15.24 13.05
CA CYS A 337 13.91 -15.71 13.68
C CYS A 337 13.28 -16.88 12.88
N PRO A 338 13.10 -18.07 13.47
CA PRO A 338 12.55 -19.23 12.77
C PRO A 338 11.08 -19.09 12.34
N ILE A 339 10.36 -18.07 12.82
CA ILE A 339 8.96 -17.82 12.45
C ILE A 339 8.87 -17.02 11.14
N CYS A 340 9.73 -16.02 10.95
CA CYS A 340 9.69 -15.13 9.79
C CYS A 340 10.89 -15.29 8.85
N TYR A 341 11.84 -16.16 9.20
CA TYR A 341 13.04 -16.47 8.43
C TYR A 341 13.99 -15.27 8.21
N SER A 342 13.89 -14.25 9.07
CA SER A 342 14.67 -13.01 8.96
C SER A 342 15.37 -12.67 10.27
N VAL A 343 16.56 -12.08 10.18
CA VAL A 343 17.29 -11.50 11.32
C VAL A 343 16.64 -10.20 11.74
N ILE A 344 16.12 -9.41 10.81
CA ILE A 344 15.52 -8.10 11.09
C ILE A 344 14.03 -8.17 10.87
N HIS A 345 13.22 -7.92 11.91
CA HIS A 345 11.78 -8.05 11.79
C HIS A 345 11.20 -7.05 10.77
N THR A 346 10.26 -7.51 9.93
CA THR A 346 9.82 -6.78 8.74
C THR A 346 9.07 -5.48 8.98
N VAL A 347 8.54 -5.29 10.19
CA VAL A 347 7.69 -4.14 10.54
C VAL A 347 8.33 -3.20 11.55
N ASN A 348 9.07 -3.74 12.52
CA ASN A 348 9.60 -2.95 13.63
C ASN A 348 11.14 -2.98 13.70
N HIS A 349 11.78 -3.61 12.70
CA HIS A 349 13.23 -3.67 12.54
C HIS A 349 14.00 -4.24 13.75
N SER A 350 13.31 -4.94 14.65
CA SER A 350 13.91 -5.56 15.83
C SER A 350 14.70 -6.82 15.49
N LEU A 351 15.67 -7.17 16.34
CA LEU A 351 16.43 -8.43 16.26
C LEU A 351 15.76 -9.54 17.09
N PRO A 352 15.96 -10.83 16.76
CA PRO A 352 15.43 -11.93 17.53
C PRO A 352 16.18 -12.04 18.85
N ARG A 353 15.57 -11.56 19.94
CA ARG A 353 16.16 -11.58 21.28
C ARG A 353 15.47 -12.56 22.25
N ARG A 354 14.27 -13.06 21.92
CA ARG A 354 13.51 -13.95 22.80
C ARG A 354 13.93 -15.40 22.58
N ALA A 355 14.83 -15.91 23.42
CA ALA A 355 15.31 -17.29 23.33
C ALA A 355 14.36 -18.28 24.03
N CYS A 356 14.08 -19.41 23.41
CA CYS A 356 13.41 -20.52 24.09
C CYS A 356 14.33 -21.12 25.17
N VAL A 357 13.80 -21.36 26.38
CA VAL A 357 14.59 -21.94 27.47
C VAL A 357 15.08 -23.36 27.17
N THR A 358 14.32 -24.13 26.38
CA THR A 358 14.63 -25.52 26.02
C THR A 358 15.57 -25.59 24.81
N CYS A 359 15.12 -25.13 23.63
CA CYS A 359 15.86 -25.29 22.38
C CYS A 359 16.80 -24.13 22.02
N LYS A 360 16.85 -23.07 22.84
CA LYS A 360 17.74 -21.89 22.71
C LYS A 360 17.56 -21.02 21.46
N TYR A 361 16.80 -21.45 20.45
CA TYR A 361 16.43 -20.62 19.30
C TYR A 361 15.80 -19.29 19.72
N LYS A 362 16.17 -18.23 19.00
CA LYS A 362 15.72 -16.86 19.26
C LYS A 362 14.61 -16.43 18.31
N PHE A 363 13.65 -15.68 18.83
CA PHE A 363 12.50 -15.16 18.08
C PHE A 363 12.39 -13.64 18.23
N HIS A 364 11.83 -12.97 17.21
CA HIS A 364 11.33 -11.61 17.40
C HIS A 364 10.15 -11.64 18.36
N LYS A 365 10.06 -10.66 19.26
CA LYS A 365 8.94 -10.54 20.19
C LYS A 365 7.60 -10.52 19.44
N ALA A 366 7.49 -9.70 18.41
CA ALA A 366 6.28 -9.56 17.60
C ALA A 366 5.86 -10.88 16.91
N CYS A 367 6.82 -11.65 16.38
CA CYS A 367 6.53 -12.95 15.78
C CYS A 367 6.00 -13.96 16.82
N LEU A 368 6.64 -14.00 17.98
CA LEU A 368 6.28 -14.93 19.05
C LEU A 368 4.92 -14.57 19.67
N ASP A 369 4.66 -13.29 19.91
CA ASP A 369 3.38 -12.80 20.40
C ASP A 369 2.24 -13.16 19.41
N LYS A 370 2.45 -12.89 18.11
CA LYS A 370 1.49 -13.27 17.06
C LYS A 370 1.25 -14.79 17.04
N TRP A 371 2.31 -15.59 17.16
CA TRP A 371 2.20 -17.04 17.21
C TRP A 371 1.34 -17.53 18.38
N PHE A 372 1.54 -16.98 19.59
CA PHE A 372 0.73 -17.34 20.76
C PHE A 372 -0.73 -16.95 20.60
N LEU A 373 -0.99 -15.77 20.01
CA LEU A 373 -2.34 -15.32 19.71
C LEU A 373 -3.05 -16.25 18.71
N THR A 374 -2.36 -16.66 17.63
CA THR A 374 -2.96 -17.49 16.57
C THR A 374 -3.05 -18.97 16.93
N SER A 375 -2.12 -19.50 17.72
CA SER A 375 -2.09 -20.92 18.11
C SER A 375 -2.91 -21.23 19.37
N HIS A 376 -3.35 -20.19 20.09
CA HIS A 376 -3.98 -20.28 21.41
C HIS A 376 -3.16 -21.05 22.46
N LYS A 377 -1.85 -21.21 22.26
CA LYS A 377 -0.94 -21.91 23.17
C LYS A 377 0.37 -21.13 23.33
N LYS A 378 0.85 -21.01 24.57
CA LYS A 378 2.15 -20.40 24.88
C LYS A 378 3.28 -21.43 24.84
N VAL A 379 3.46 -22.03 23.66
CA VAL A 379 4.48 -23.08 23.42
C VAL A 379 5.42 -22.68 22.30
N CYS A 380 6.69 -23.06 22.43
CA CYS A 380 7.72 -22.82 21.43
C CYS A 380 7.29 -23.40 20.07
N PRO A 381 7.33 -22.62 18.97
CA PRO A 381 6.98 -23.11 17.63
C PRO A 381 7.82 -24.30 17.17
N LEU A 382 9.05 -24.43 17.67
CA LEU A 382 10.00 -25.46 17.24
C LEU A 382 9.95 -26.73 18.10
N CYS A 383 10.03 -26.59 19.43
CA CYS A 383 10.13 -27.74 20.33
C CYS A 383 8.86 -28.04 21.13
N GLN A 384 7.80 -27.24 20.95
CA GLN A 384 6.51 -27.38 21.65
C GLN A 384 6.59 -27.33 23.19
N SER A 385 7.75 -26.96 23.75
CA SER A 385 7.91 -26.74 25.19
C SER A 385 7.31 -25.40 25.61
N PRO A 386 6.86 -25.26 26.87
CA PRO A 386 6.43 -23.97 27.42
C PRO A 386 7.52 -22.89 27.26
N CYS A 387 7.11 -21.72 26.80
CA CYS A 387 8.01 -20.60 26.47
C CYS A 387 7.94 -19.47 27.48
#